data_AF-A0AAV9V828-F1
#
_entry.id   AF-A0AAV9V828-F1
#
_cell.length_a   1.000
_cell.length_b   1.000
_cell.length_c   1.000
_cell.angle_alpha   90.00
_cell.angle_beta   90.00
_cell.angle_gamma   90.00
#
_symmetry.space_group_name_H-M   'P 1'
#
loop_
_entity.id
_entity.type
_entity.pdbx_description
1 polymer ?
#
loop_
_entity_poly.entity_id
_entity_poly.type
_entity_poly.pdbx_seq_one_letter_code
_entity_poly.pdbx_strand_id
1 'polypeptide(L)'
;MAILSVAGRRIASLACLILFLCTASVLSHGGGSSGDKFRCRGKKWIRREWRTLSSAEQDKFTAAINCVLCKPAITPRSVCPGCRNRYDDLVYTHQQQTFNIHYVGKFLPWHRYFTWTLEKMMREECGFTSTFPYWAWERDCDASLPEQQKIDKFLASPIWDGTHGFGANGDFIPTPPGQEGMAPPGRMGGGCTPNGKFKNMKINIGPAAATAYNPRCLSRDNAPHFACWYLSKNSTAHTMQAQNFEEFDDVVEGGPGFGISGIHGGGHYGIGGTFGIMGDLYLSPGDPSFWVHHSNLDRVWHSWQKCNWNARKLDMGGPTLLMDKTSPPTQLTEPITMGQYAEKVNPNGGITVKDVMDISDLCYDYDYYYSCPSADNVAPFSY
;
A
#
# COMPACT_ATOMS: atom_id res chain seq x y z
N MET A 1 -1.07 63.32 -27.95
CA MET A 1 -1.12 64.32 -26.85
C MET A 1 -1.37 63.56 -25.55
N ALA A 2 -0.89 63.92 -24.35
CA ALA A 2 0.24 64.76 -23.86
C ALA A 2 0.24 64.64 -22.30
N ILE A 3 1.31 64.77 -21.51
CA ILE A 3 2.78 64.84 -21.72
C ILE A 3 3.45 64.31 -20.41
N LEU A 4 4.78 64.08 -20.38
CA LEU A 4 5.49 63.57 -19.18
C LEU A 4 6.10 64.68 -18.29
N SER A 5 6.15 64.44 -16.97
CA SER A 5 7.24 64.85 -16.04
C SER A 5 7.09 64.12 -14.69
N VAL A 6 8.01 63.37 -14.05
CA VAL A 6 9.48 63.08 -14.10
C VAL A 6 10.32 63.75 -12.99
N ALA A 7 11.17 62.92 -12.34
CA ALA A 7 12.23 63.19 -11.34
C ALA A 7 11.79 63.56 -9.90
N GLY A 8 12.48 63.17 -8.83
CA GLY A 8 13.69 62.31 -8.63
C GLY A 8 13.95 62.15 -7.10
N ARG A 9 14.95 61.43 -6.54
CA ARG A 9 16.16 60.65 -6.98
C ARG A 9 16.37 59.52 -5.92
N ARG A 10 16.67 58.24 -6.21
CA ARG A 10 17.92 57.57 -6.65
C ARG A 10 19.16 57.67 -5.72
N ILE A 11 19.65 56.50 -5.25
CA ILE A 11 21.04 55.99 -5.02
C ILE A 11 20.85 54.54 -4.47
N ALA A 12 21.11 53.43 -5.20
CA ALA A 12 22.39 52.76 -5.56
C ALA A 12 22.96 51.87 -4.42
N SER A 13 23.59 50.68 -4.62
CA SER A 13 23.80 49.78 -5.78
C SER A 13 24.39 48.40 -5.30
N LEU A 14 24.74 47.50 -6.24
CA LEU A 14 25.26 46.10 -6.10
C LEU A 14 24.18 45.06 -5.71
N ALA A 15 23.89 43.97 -6.45
CA ALA A 15 24.54 43.21 -7.54
C ALA A 15 25.55 42.12 -7.13
N CYS A 16 25.10 40.86 -7.20
CA CYS A 16 25.92 39.68 -7.51
C CYS A 16 25.03 38.67 -8.27
N LEU A 17 25.34 38.42 -9.54
CA LEU A 17 24.55 37.54 -10.42
C LEU A 17 25.41 36.33 -10.83
N ILE A 18 25.20 35.18 -10.18
CA ILE A 18 25.92 33.95 -10.50
C ILE A 18 25.19 33.23 -11.63
N LEU A 19 25.75 33.30 -12.85
CA LEU A 19 25.36 32.38 -13.92
C LEU A 19 25.89 30.98 -13.59
N PHE A 20 25.00 30.01 -13.43
CA PHE A 20 25.37 28.61 -13.61
C PHE A 20 25.23 28.24 -15.09
N LEU A 21 26.38 28.02 -15.74
CA LEU A 21 26.46 27.49 -17.09
C LEU A 21 26.09 25.99 -17.10
N CYS A 22 24.80 25.69 -17.28
CA CYS A 22 24.39 24.35 -17.69
C CYS A 22 24.82 24.11 -19.14
N THR A 23 25.93 23.42 -19.34
CA THR A 23 26.37 22.95 -20.66
C THR A 23 25.37 21.94 -21.20
N ALA A 24 24.69 22.28 -22.30
CA ALA A 24 23.77 21.38 -22.98
C ALA A 24 24.55 20.29 -23.73
N SER A 25 24.85 19.19 -23.05
CA SER A 25 25.42 17.98 -23.66
C SER A 25 24.37 17.31 -24.55
N VAL A 26 24.37 17.66 -25.84
CA VAL A 26 23.55 17.00 -26.88
C VAL A 26 24.04 15.56 -27.05
N LEU A 27 23.42 14.63 -26.33
CA LEU A 27 23.63 13.20 -26.53
C LEU A 27 22.83 12.73 -27.76
N SER A 28 23.53 12.05 -28.66
CA SER A 28 22.97 11.51 -29.90
C SER A 28 21.83 10.52 -29.62
N HIS A 29 20.77 10.56 -30.43
CA HIS A 29 19.74 9.52 -30.46
C HIS A 29 20.30 8.22 -31.06
N GLY A 30 21.02 7.45 -30.25
CA GLY A 30 21.31 6.04 -30.55
C GLY A 30 20.07 5.19 -30.27
N GLY A 31 19.68 4.33 -31.22
CA GLY A 31 18.53 3.45 -31.07
C GLY A 31 18.68 2.50 -29.88
N GLY A 32 17.93 2.75 -28.80
CA GLY A 32 17.96 1.95 -27.60
C GLY A 32 17.15 0.66 -27.75
N SER A 33 17.82 -0.48 -27.60
CA SER A 33 17.15 -1.77 -27.31
C SER A 33 16.23 -1.64 -26.09
N SER A 34 15.20 -2.49 -26.01
CA SER A 34 14.24 -2.59 -24.90
C SER A 34 14.93 -3.01 -23.60
N GLY A 35 15.61 -2.06 -22.96
CA GLY A 35 16.39 -2.28 -21.75
C GLY A 35 15.52 -2.33 -20.49
N ASP A 36 15.92 -3.17 -19.55
CA ASP A 36 15.26 -3.41 -18.26
C ASP A 36 14.89 -2.08 -17.59
N LYS A 37 13.60 -1.90 -17.29
CA LYS A 37 13.05 -0.65 -16.73
C LYS A 37 13.53 -0.39 -15.31
N PHE A 38 13.81 -1.47 -14.57
CA PHE A 38 14.30 -1.46 -13.19
C PHE A 38 15.67 -2.15 -13.14
N ARG A 39 16.75 -1.37 -13.22
CA ARG A 39 18.12 -1.91 -13.34
C ARG A 39 18.77 -2.16 -11.99
N CYS A 40 18.65 -3.39 -11.46
CA CYS A 40 19.23 -3.80 -10.17
C CYS A 40 20.76 -3.95 -10.17
N ARG A 41 21.46 -2.83 -10.24
CA ARG A 41 22.93 -2.74 -10.34
C ARG A 41 23.62 -2.76 -8.98
N GLY A 42 23.30 -3.73 -8.12
CA GLY A 42 24.02 -3.96 -6.87
C GLY A 42 23.18 -4.56 -5.75
N LYS A 43 22.49 -3.72 -4.97
CA LYS A 43 21.84 -4.14 -3.72
C LYS A 43 20.39 -4.59 -3.94
N LYS A 44 20.11 -5.87 -3.72
CA LYS A 44 18.77 -6.38 -3.46
C LYS A 44 18.39 -6.09 -2.01
N TRP A 45 17.24 -5.48 -1.76
CA TRP A 45 16.75 -5.19 -0.41
C TRP A 45 15.92 -6.35 0.12
N ILE A 46 16.35 -6.99 1.19
CA ILE A 46 15.54 -8.02 1.85
C ILE A 46 14.51 -7.32 2.73
N ARG A 47 13.22 -7.47 2.38
CA ARG A 47 12.06 -7.14 3.22
C ARG A 47 11.93 -8.17 4.33
N ARG A 48 11.62 -7.72 5.54
CA ARG A 48 11.74 -8.54 6.76
C ARG A 48 10.51 -8.49 7.65
N GLU A 49 10.27 -9.57 8.37
CA GLU A 49 9.14 -9.67 9.30
C GLU A 49 9.31 -8.67 10.45
N TRP A 50 8.30 -7.84 10.73
CA TRP A 50 8.32 -6.74 11.71
C TRP A 50 8.90 -7.10 13.09
N ARG A 51 8.58 -8.29 13.62
CA ARG A 51 9.07 -8.74 14.95
C ARG A 51 10.55 -9.12 14.96
N THR A 52 11.20 -9.20 13.80
CA THR A 52 12.64 -9.50 13.66
C THR A 52 13.50 -8.24 13.49
N LEU A 53 12.89 -7.09 13.22
CA LEU A 53 13.57 -5.79 13.22
C LEU A 53 13.90 -5.40 14.66
N SER A 54 15.10 -4.84 14.87
CA SER A 54 15.40 -4.12 16.10
C SER A 54 14.54 -2.86 16.22
N SER A 55 14.33 -2.36 17.44
CA SER A 55 13.63 -1.08 17.70
C SER A 55 14.18 0.08 16.86
N ALA A 56 15.50 0.10 16.62
CA ALA A 56 16.16 1.11 15.80
C ALA A 56 15.91 0.94 14.28
N GLU A 57 15.52 -0.23 13.79
CA GLU A 57 15.04 -0.45 12.41
C GLU A 57 13.55 -0.10 12.28
N GLN A 58 12.74 -0.45 13.29
CA GLN A 58 11.33 -0.07 13.40
C GLN A 58 11.16 1.47 13.46
N ASP A 59 11.99 2.14 14.26
CA ASP A 59 12.06 3.60 14.34
C ASP A 59 12.48 4.23 13.00
N LYS A 60 13.44 3.64 12.27
CA LYS A 60 13.83 4.12 10.93
C LYS A 60 12.69 4.02 9.92
N PHE A 61 11.89 2.96 9.97
CA PHE A 61 10.73 2.80 9.09
C PHE A 61 9.66 3.84 9.39
N THR A 62 9.25 3.95 10.65
CA THR A 62 8.19 4.91 11.06
C THR A 62 8.63 6.37 10.95
N ALA A 63 9.91 6.69 11.17
CA ALA A 63 10.47 8.01 10.91
C ALA A 63 10.49 8.37 9.41
N ALA A 64 10.76 7.40 8.52
CA ALA A 64 10.75 7.65 7.09
C ALA A 64 9.31 7.86 6.55
N ILE A 65 8.29 7.18 7.07
CA ILE A 65 6.88 7.51 6.79
C ILE A 65 6.54 8.92 7.30
N ASN A 66 6.94 9.26 8.54
CA ASN A 66 6.75 10.62 9.07
C ASN A 66 7.48 11.70 8.26
N CYS A 67 8.61 11.37 7.63
CA CYS A 67 9.27 12.27 6.68
C CYS A 67 8.44 12.47 5.40
N VAL A 68 7.85 11.41 4.83
CA VAL A 68 6.93 11.51 3.68
C VAL A 68 5.71 12.38 4.02
N LEU A 69 5.15 12.22 5.23
CA LEU A 69 4.07 13.06 5.75
C LEU A 69 4.44 14.56 5.90
N CYS A 70 5.74 14.89 5.90
CA CYS A 70 6.25 16.26 5.96
C CYS A 70 6.68 16.84 4.60
N LYS A 71 6.76 16.04 3.53
CA LYS A 71 7.06 16.55 2.16
C LYS A 71 5.81 17.20 1.57
N PRO A 72 5.89 18.35 0.86
CA PRO A 72 4.72 18.98 0.23
C PRO A 72 4.19 18.13 -0.93
N ALA A 73 2.85 18.06 -1.08
CA ALA A 73 2.18 17.35 -2.16
C ALA A 73 2.62 17.84 -3.56
N ILE A 74 2.60 16.94 -4.54
CA ILE A 74 2.78 17.24 -5.97
C ILE A 74 1.42 17.47 -6.65
N THR A 75 0.39 16.73 -6.22
CA THR A 75 -0.97 16.84 -6.75
C THR A 75 -1.46 18.28 -6.65
N PRO A 76 -1.82 18.94 -7.78
CA PRO A 76 -2.29 20.31 -7.74
C PRO A 76 -3.57 20.47 -6.89
N ARG A 77 -3.69 21.60 -6.18
CA ARG A 77 -4.89 21.91 -5.36
C ARG A 77 -6.20 21.98 -6.17
N SER A 78 -6.11 22.20 -7.48
CA SER A 78 -7.24 22.13 -8.43
C SER A 78 -7.68 20.69 -8.74
N VAL A 79 -6.79 19.71 -8.55
CA VAL A 79 -7.03 18.28 -8.79
C VAL A 79 -7.42 17.58 -7.48
N CYS A 80 -6.71 17.86 -6.39
CA CYS A 80 -7.04 17.42 -5.04
C CYS A 80 -7.01 18.60 -4.05
N PRO A 81 -8.16 19.25 -3.78
CA PRO A 81 -8.23 20.36 -2.83
C PRO A 81 -7.72 20.03 -1.43
N GLY A 82 -7.90 18.79 -0.97
CA GLY A 82 -7.47 18.32 0.35
C GLY A 82 -5.99 17.95 0.45
N CYS A 83 -5.36 17.40 -0.58
CA CYS A 83 -3.99 16.86 -0.52
C CYS A 83 -2.95 17.91 -0.07
N ARG A 84 -2.19 17.64 1.00
CA ARG A 84 -1.24 18.60 1.61
C ARG A 84 0.20 18.09 1.57
N ASN A 85 0.41 16.80 1.75
CA ASN A 85 1.73 16.19 1.75
C ASN A 85 1.89 15.09 0.69
N ARG A 86 3.12 14.58 0.54
CA ARG A 86 3.46 13.48 -0.37
C ARG A 86 2.72 12.18 -0.06
N TYR A 87 2.32 11.97 1.19
CA TYR A 87 1.51 10.82 1.58
C TYR A 87 0.08 10.94 1.01
N ASP A 88 -0.51 12.13 1.04
CA ASP A 88 -1.81 12.39 0.41
C ASP A 88 -1.76 12.15 -1.12
N ASP A 89 -0.62 12.39 -1.79
CA ASP A 89 -0.46 12.03 -3.22
C ASP A 89 -0.68 10.52 -3.45
N LEU A 90 -0.23 9.66 -2.53
CA LEU A 90 -0.43 8.21 -2.59
C LEU A 90 -1.88 7.81 -2.26
N VAL A 91 -2.45 8.34 -1.18
CA VAL A 91 -3.85 8.07 -0.79
C VAL A 91 -4.82 8.52 -1.89
N TYR A 92 -4.57 9.69 -2.50
CA TYR A 92 -5.33 10.18 -3.66
C TYR A 92 -5.14 9.29 -4.90
N THR A 93 -3.91 8.87 -5.19
CA THR A 93 -3.60 7.97 -6.32
C THR A 93 -4.34 6.62 -6.22
N HIS A 94 -4.53 6.11 -4.99
CA HIS A 94 -5.34 4.95 -4.69
C HIS A 94 -6.84 5.27 -4.83
N GLN A 95 -7.34 6.30 -4.13
CA GLN A 95 -8.74 6.77 -4.16
C GLN A 95 -9.28 6.97 -5.59
N GLN A 96 -8.48 7.53 -6.50
CA GLN A 96 -8.90 7.74 -7.90
C GLN A 96 -8.84 6.47 -8.76
N GLN A 97 -8.10 5.45 -8.34
CA GLN A 97 -7.93 4.19 -9.09
C GLN A 97 -8.71 3.02 -8.48
N THR A 98 -9.33 3.15 -7.31
CA THR A 98 -9.98 2.07 -6.53
C THR A 98 -10.73 1.01 -7.35
N PHE A 99 -11.61 1.39 -8.28
CA PHE A 99 -12.39 0.44 -9.10
C PHE A 99 -11.63 -0.16 -10.31
N ASN A 100 -10.42 0.32 -10.59
CA ASN A 100 -9.52 -0.18 -11.63
C ASN A 100 -8.34 -0.99 -11.06
N ILE A 101 -8.33 -1.23 -9.73
CA ILE A 101 -7.22 -1.88 -9.00
C ILE A 101 -7.68 -2.88 -7.93
N HIS A 102 -8.98 -3.11 -7.76
CA HIS A 102 -9.58 -4.12 -6.88
C HIS A 102 -10.61 -4.93 -7.64
N TYR A 103 -10.78 -6.19 -7.29
CA TYR A 103 -11.55 -7.22 -7.99
C TYR A 103 -11.34 -7.18 -9.52
N VAL A 104 -10.08 -7.02 -9.92
CA VAL A 104 -9.58 -6.98 -11.30
C VAL A 104 -8.18 -7.60 -11.35
N GLY A 105 -7.86 -8.29 -12.44
CA GLY A 105 -6.63 -9.08 -12.58
C GLY A 105 -5.30 -8.32 -12.47
N LYS A 106 -5.32 -7.00 -12.27
CA LYS A 106 -4.12 -6.20 -11.95
C LYS A 106 -4.03 -5.74 -10.49
N PHE A 107 -4.89 -6.23 -9.60
CA PHE A 107 -4.87 -5.92 -8.16
C PHE A 107 -3.49 -6.20 -7.54
N LEU A 108 -3.01 -7.45 -7.60
CA LEU A 108 -1.70 -7.84 -7.05
C LEU A 108 -0.53 -7.10 -7.73
N PRO A 109 -0.40 -7.05 -9.07
CA PRO A 109 0.61 -6.24 -9.76
C PRO A 109 0.63 -4.75 -9.38
N TRP A 110 -0.53 -4.10 -9.28
CA TRP A 110 -0.63 -2.68 -8.96
C TRP A 110 -0.22 -2.43 -7.50
N HIS A 111 -0.70 -3.24 -6.55
CA HIS A 111 -0.39 -3.09 -5.13
C HIS A 111 1.07 -3.40 -4.78
N ARG A 112 1.68 -4.35 -5.48
CA ARG A 112 3.14 -4.56 -5.47
C ARG A 112 3.88 -3.28 -5.85
N TYR A 113 3.51 -2.66 -6.97
CA TYR A 113 4.17 -1.45 -7.47
C TYR A 113 3.90 -0.20 -6.63
N PHE A 114 2.71 -0.10 -6.03
CA PHE A 114 2.33 0.96 -5.10
C PHE A 114 3.14 0.88 -3.79
N THR A 115 3.30 -0.33 -3.23
CA THR A 115 4.15 -0.58 -2.04
C THR A 115 5.62 -0.28 -2.34
N TRP A 116 6.13 -0.70 -3.52
CA TRP A 116 7.46 -0.34 -4.00
C TRP A 116 7.62 1.17 -4.24
N THR A 117 6.57 1.85 -4.67
CA THR A 117 6.55 3.31 -4.89
C THR A 117 6.72 4.09 -3.59
N LEU A 118 6.07 3.67 -2.49
CA LEU A 118 6.38 4.22 -1.16
C LEU A 118 7.82 3.88 -0.77
N GLU A 119 8.28 2.64 -0.94
CA GLU A 119 9.65 2.25 -0.57
C GLU A 119 10.71 3.11 -1.29
N LYS A 120 10.57 3.31 -2.61
CA LYS A 120 11.44 4.19 -3.41
C LYS A 120 11.38 5.64 -2.91
N MET A 121 10.19 6.17 -2.66
CA MET A 121 9.99 7.52 -2.13
C MET A 121 10.64 7.72 -0.76
N MET A 122 10.52 6.74 0.16
CA MET A 122 11.20 6.75 1.45
C MET A 122 12.73 6.75 1.28
N ARG A 123 13.26 5.98 0.32
CA ARG A 123 14.69 5.90 0.02
C ARG A 123 15.24 7.19 -0.58
N GLU A 124 14.55 7.75 -1.58
CA GLU A 124 15.04 8.89 -2.37
C GLU A 124 14.68 10.26 -1.76
N GLU A 125 13.45 10.49 -1.30
CA GLU A 125 13.08 11.79 -0.71
C GLU A 125 13.43 11.87 0.79
N CYS A 126 13.58 10.73 1.48
CA CYS A 126 13.70 10.65 2.94
C CYS A 126 14.91 9.87 3.47
N GLY A 127 15.83 9.40 2.61
CA GLY A 127 17.09 8.79 3.04
C GLY A 127 16.96 7.45 3.77
N PHE A 128 15.87 6.71 3.53
CA PHE A 128 15.58 5.45 4.22
C PHE A 128 16.62 4.35 3.89
N THR A 129 17.44 4.00 4.88
CA THR A 129 18.54 3.03 4.74
C THR A 129 18.25 1.64 5.30
N SER A 130 17.05 1.40 5.84
CA SER A 130 16.67 0.12 6.48
C SER A 130 15.93 -0.83 5.53
N THR A 131 15.53 -1.99 6.06
CA THR A 131 14.62 -2.97 5.42
C THR A 131 13.18 -2.43 5.43
N PHE A 132 12.43 -2.63 4.35
CA PHE A 132 10.99 -2.37 4.33
C PHE A 132 10.28 -3.60 4.93
N PRO A 133 9.51 -3.47 6.03
CA PRO A 133 8.99 -4.61 6.75
C PRO A 133 7.70 -5.18 6.15
N TYR A 134 7.26 -6.31 6.70
CA TYR A 134 5.93 -6.87 6.49
C TYR A 134 5.34 -7.37 7.82
N TRP A 135 4.01 -7.41 7.92
CA TRP A 135 3.30 -7.94 9.08
C TRP A 135 2.84 -9.38 8.77
N ALA A 136 3.49 -10.37 9.39
CA ALA A 136 3.07 -11.76 9.31
C ALA A 136 1.85 -12.02 10.21
N TRP A 137 0.65 -11.79 9.67
CA TRP A 137 -0.62 -11.97 10.39
C TRP A 137 -0.78 -13.38 10.96
N GLU A 138 -0.32 -14.39 10.22
CA GLU A 138 -0.49 -15.81 10.53
C GLU A 138 0.18 -16.28 11.83
N ARG A 139 0.84 -15.35 12.53
CA ARG A 139 1.48 -15.55 13.83
C ARG A 139 0.70 -14.91 14.99
N ASP A 140 -0.07 -13.86 14.71
CA ASP A 140 -0.97 -13.22 15.69
C ASP A 140 -2.41 -13.73 15.56
N CYS A 141 -2.80 -14.17 14.35
CA CYS A 141 -4.14 -14.60 14.01
C CYS A 141 -4.28 -16.12 14.07
N ASP A 142 -5.27 -16.59 14.84
CA ASP A 142 -5.49 -18.01 15.09
C ASP A 142 -6.98 -18.30 15.31
N ALA A 143 -7.65 -18.78 14.26
CA ALA A 143 -9.08 -19.09 14.29
C ALA A 143 -9.44 -20.25 15.23
N SER A 144 -8.47 -21.07 15.65
CA SER A 144 -8.69 -22.24 16.52
C SER A 144 -8.79 -21.88 18.01
N LEU A 145 -8.39 -20.67 18.40
CA LEU A 145 -8.36 -20.25 19.80
C LEU A 145 -9.75 -19.80 20.31
N PRO A 146 -10.06 -20.02 21.60
CA PRO A 146 -11.18 -19.37 22.28
C PRO A 146 -11.16 -17.85 22.09
N GLU A 147 -12.35 -17.24 22.03
CA GLU A 147 -12.52 -15.87 21.54
C GLU A 147 -11.65 -14.83 22.26
N GLN A 148 -11.55 -14.87 23.58
CA GLN A 148 -10.69 -13.94 24.31
C GLN A 148 -9.20 -14.15 23.98
N GLN A 149 -8.74 -15.40 23.87
CA GLN A 149 -7.34 -15.69 23.53
C GLN A 149 -6.98 -15.28 22.10
N LYS A 150 -7.95 -15.36 21.18
CA LYS A 150 -7.86 -14.84 19.80
C LYS A 150 -7.72 -13.31 19.80
N ILE A 151 -8.53 -12.60 20.59
CA ILE A 151 -8.44 -11.15 20.79
C ILE A 151 -7.09 -10.75 21.40
N ASP A 152 -6.70 -11.40 22.50
CA ASP A 152 -5.46 -11.12 23.23
C ASP A 152 -4.23 -11.32 22.33
N LYS A 153 -4.19 -12.42 21.55
CA LYS A 153 -3.08 -12.75 20.64
C LYS A 153 -2.94 -11.74 19.49
N PHE A 154 -4.07 -11.27 18.94
CA PHE A 154 -4.07 -10.20 17.93
C PHE A 154 -3.57 -8.87 18.51
N LEU A 155 -4.06 -8.47 19.68
CA LEU A 155 -3.70 -7.21 20.33
C LEU A 155 -2.27 -7.22 20.90
N ALA A 156 -1.72 -8.40 21.23
CA ALA A 156 -0.32 -8.59 21.60
C ALA A 156 0.67 -8.47 20.42
N SER A 157 0.20 -8.28 19.18
CA SER A 157 1.08 -8.05 18.04
C SER A 157 1.90 -6.76 18.22
N PRO A 158 3.24 -6.77 18.11
CA PRO A 158 4.06 -5.59 18.31
C PRO A 158 4.00 -4.58 17.16
N ILE A 159 3.09 -4.75 16.20
CA ILE A 159 2.66 -3.64 15.32
C ILE A 159 1.79 -2.64 16.10
N TRP A 160 1.04 -3.09 17.13
CA TRP A 160 0.18 -2.23 17.95
C TRP A 160 0.92 -1.53 19.08
N ASP A 161 2.23 -1.79 19.23
CA ASP A 161 3.07 -1.09 20.20
C ASP A 161 3.00 0.43 20.00
N GLY A 162 2.84 1.14 21.11
CA GLY A 162 2.74 2.59 21.17
C GLY A 162 4.08 3.33 21.07
N THR A 163 5.21 2.61 21.05
CA THR A 163 6.56 3.19 21.16
C THR A 163 7.30 3.23 19.82
N HIS A 164 7.41 2.08 19.15
CA HIS A 164 8.08 1.83 17.87
C HIS A 164 7.09 1.40 16.78
N GLY A 165 5.96 0.81 17.19
CA GLY A 165 4.87 0.38 16.32
C GLY A 165 3.98 1.48 15.77
N PHE A 166 2.89 1.02 15.15
CA PHE A 166 1.88 1.81 14.45
C PHE A 166 0.85 2.44 15.41
N GLY A 167 0.91 2.12 16.71
CA GLY A 167 -0.03 2.58 17.75
C GLY A 167 -1.23 1.66 17.95
N ALA A 168 -1.91 1.83 19.08
CA ALA A 168 -3.05 1.02 19.49
C ALA A 168 -4.33 1.26 18.67
N ASN A 169 -5.41 0.59 19.05
CA ASN A 169 -6.77 0.81 18.56
C ASN A 169 -7.31 2.21 18.97
N GLY A 170 -8.37 2.68 18.32
CA GLY A 170 -9.14 3.85 18.77
C GLY A 170 -10.20 3.51 19.82
N ASP A 171 -10.75 4.54 20.48
CA ASP A 171 -11.87 4.40 21.42
C ASP A 171 -13.12 3.79 20.74
N PHE A 172 -13.95 3.05 21.48
CA PHE A 172 -15.13 2.39 20.91
C PHE A 172 -16.23 3.38 20.48
N ILE A 173 -16.64 3.29 19.22
CA ILE A 173 -17.81 3.97 18.66
C ILE A 173 -18.93 2.92 18.41
N PRO A 174 -20.15 3.11 18.94
CA PRO A 174 -21.27 2.24 18.63
C PRO A 174 -21.74 2.41 17.18
N THR A 175 -22.12 1.31 16.54
CA THR A 175 -22.78 1.34 15.22
C THR A 175 -24.17 1.96 15.42
N PRO A 176 -24.66 2.84 14.53
CA PRO A 176 -26.02 3.34 14.60
C PRO A 176 -27.05 2.18 14.56
N PRO A 177 -28.13 2.24 15.36
CA PRO A 177 -29.16 1.20 15.35
C PRO A 177 -29.73 0.95 13.95
N GLY A 178 -29.82 -0.32 13.55
CA GLY A 178 -30.24 -0.74 12.21
C GLY A 178 -29.14 -0.76 11.15
N GLN A 179 -27.87 -0.50 11.52
CA GLN A 179 -26.70 -0.62 10.64
C GLN A 179 -25.73 -1.73 11.07
N GLU A 180 -26.14 -2.61 12.00
CA GLU A 180 -25.29 -3.66 12.59
C GLU A 180 -24.75 -4.63 11.54
N GLY A 181 -25.55 -4.94 10.51
CA GLY A 181 -25.13 -5.76 9.36
C GLY A 181 -24.14 -5.09 8.41
N MET A 182 -23.85 -3.80 8.59
CA MET A 182 -22.83 -3.04 7.84
C MET A 182 -21.49 -2.94 8.62
N ALA A 183 -21.38 -3.60 9.76
CA ALA A 183 -20.21 -3.56 10.63
C ALA A 183 -19.53 -4.93 10.75
N PRO A 184 -18.18 -5.02 10.67
CA PRO A 184 -17.47 -6.28 10.91
C PRO A 184 -17.71 -6.82 12.33
N PRO A 185 -17.94 -8.15 12.49
CA PRO A 185 -18.20 -8.76 13.79
C PRO A 185 -16.98 -8.68 14.72
N GLY A 186 -17.23 -8.41 16.00
CA GLY A 186 -16.19 -8.35 17.05
C GLY A 186 -15.26 -7.13 16.96
N ARG A 187 -15.68 -6.06 16.30
CA ARG A 187 -15.02 -4.75 16.29
C ARG A 187 -14.99 -4.08 17.68
N MET A 188 -13.92 -3.35 17.98
CA MET A 188 -13.59 -2.88 19.33
C MET A 188 -13.20 -1.39 19.43
N GLY A 189 -13.34 -0.59 18.37
CA GLY A 189 -12.88 0.81 18.34
C GLY A 189 -13.75 1.75 17.50
N GLY A 190 -13.09 2.63 16.77
CA GLY A 190 -13.65 3.61 15.84
C GLY A 190 -13.12 5.03 16.03
N GLY A 191 -12.67 5.36 17.23
CA GLY A 191 -12.09 6.66 17.58
C GLY A 191 -10.68 6.88 17.05
N CYS A 192 -10.08 8.00 17.44
CA CYS A 192 -8.69 8.34 17.14
C CYS A 192 -7.71 7.38 17.83
N THR A 193 -6.60 7.06 17.17
CA THR A 193 -5.49 6.31 17.79
C THR A 193 -4.79 7.17 18.87
N PRO A 194 -4.70 6.73 20.14
CA PRO A 194 -4.24 7.58 21.25
C PRO A 194 -2.72 7.64 21.42
N ASN A 195 -1.98 6.67 20.85
CA ASN A 195 -0.54 6.50 21.01
C ASN A 195 0.12 6.01 19.69
N GLY A 196 1.41 5.68 19.73
CA GLY A 196 2.17 5.28 18.54
C GLY A 196 2.75 6.46 17.76
N LYS A 197 3.60 6.12 16.78
CA LYS A 197 4.36 7.07 15.94
C LYS A 197 3.49 7.95 15.04
N PHE A 198 2.19 7.66 14.93
CA PHE A 198 1.27 8.28 13.96
C PHE A 198 0.04 8.95 14.61
N LYS A 199 -0.10 8.99 15.94
CA LYS A 199 -1.28 9.59 16.62
C LYS A 199 -1.60 11.05 16.21
N ASN A 200 -0.57 11.81 15.83
CA ASN A 200 -0.70 13.20 15.40
C ASN A 200 -0.94 13.36 13.89
N MET A 201 -0.88 12.28 13.11
CA MET A 201 -1.13 12.26 11.67
C MET A 201 -2.52 12.80 11.35
N LYS A 202 -2.64 13.52 10.23
CA LYS A 202 -3.91 14.03 9.73
C LYS A 202 -4.27 13.34 8.43
N ILE A 203 -5.46 12.76 8.39
CA ILE A 203 -6.10 12.25 7.19
C ILE A 203 -6.80 13.44 6.54
N ASN A 204 -6.30 13.89 5.38
CA ASN A 204 -6.64 15.21 4.83
C ASN A 204 -7.76 15.21 3.78
N ILE A 205 -8.09 14.03 3.23
CA ILE A 205 -9.15 13.79 2.24
C ILE A 205 -10.13 12.73 2.74
N GLY A 206 -11.28 12.60 2.09
CA GLY A 206 -12.32 11.63 2.44
C GLY A 206 -13.46 12.16 3.32
N PRO A 207 -14.37 11.28 3.78
CA PRO A 207 -14.37 9.81 3.58
C PRO A 207 -14.64 9.39 2.12
N ALA A 208 -14.38 8.12 1.81
CA ALA A 208 -14.51 7.52 0.48
C ALA A 208 -13.85 8.37 -0.62
N ALA A 209 -14.52 8.56 -1.76
CA ALA A 209 -14.03 9.31 -2.92
C ALA A 209 -13.93 10.86 -2.74
N ALA A 210 -14.23 11.42 -1.56
CA ALA A 210 -14.21 12.87 -1.36
C ALA A 210 -12.79 13.46 -1.39
N THR A 211 -12.54 14.45 -2.25
CA THR A 211 -11.24 15.13 -2.42
C THR A 211 -11.12 16.46 -1.66
N ALA A 212 -12.20 16.88 -0.99
CA ALA A 212 -12.25 18.11 -0.20
C ALA A 212 -11.34 18.06 1.05
N TYR A 213 -10.96 19.23 1.56
CA TYR A 213 -9.99 19.35 2.66
C TYR A 213 -10.63 19.06 4.03
N ASN A 214 -10.63 17.79 4.45
CA ASN A 214 -11.31 17.28 5.64
C ASN A 214 -10.34 16.68 6.67
N PRO A 215 -9.60 17.50 7.44
CA PRO A 215 -8.48 17.06 8.29
C PRO A 215 -8.97 16.42 9.60
N ARG A 216 -8.87 15.09 9.70
CA ARG A 216 -9.21 14.30 10.90
C ARG A 216 -8.03 13.49 11.41
N CYS A 217 -8.16 12.89 12.59
CA CYS A 217 -7.15 11.97 13.14
C CYS A 217 -7.07 10.66 12.34
N LEU A 218 -6.00 9.90 12.53
CA LEU A 218 -5.96 8.48 12.18
C LEU A 218 -6.86 7.70 13.17
N SER A 219 -7.96 7.13 12.67
CA SER A 219 -8.87 6.26 13.43
C SER A 219 -8.61 4.78 13.16
N ARG A 220 -8.89 3.92 14.16
CA ARG A 220 -8.89 2.46 14.05
C ARG A 220 -10.07 1.86 14.78
N ASP A 221 -10.57 0.73 14.27
CA ASP A 221 -11.71 -0.01 14.79
C ASP A 221 -11.38 -1.50 14.70
N ASN A 222 -10.30 -1.90 15.38
CA ASN A 222 -9.77 -3.26 15.32
C ASN A 222 -10.90 -4.28 15.60
N ALA A 223 -11.02 -5.29 14.74
CA ALA A 223 -12.00 -6.37 14.83
C ALA A 223 -11.29 -7.73 14.86
N PRO A 224 -10.66 -8.11 16.00
CA PRO A 224 -9.81 -9.29 16.06
C PRO A 224 -10.53 -10.60 15.73
N HIS A 225 -11.83 -10.68 16.05
CA HIS A 225 -12.69 -11.81 15.69
C HIS A 225 -12.67 -12.06 14.17
N PHE A 226 -13.06 -11.02 13.41
CA PHE A 226 -13.10 -11.00 11.95
C PHE A 226 -11.69 -11.18 11.36
N ALA A 227 -10.71 -10.43 11.87
CA ALA A 227 -9.33 -10.48 11.39
C ALA A 227 -8.77 -11.92 11.47
N CYS A 228 -8.94 -12.59 12.61
CA CYS A 228 -8.41 -13.93 12.83
C CYS A 228 -9.13 -15.04 12.04
N TRP A 229 -10.34 -14.80 11.53
CA TRP A 229 -11.02 -15.72 10.61
C TRP A 229 -10.28 -15.79 9.26
N TYR A 230 -9.94 -14.62 8.70
CA TYR A 230 -9.31 -14.51 7.39
C TYR A 230 -7.79 -14.59 7.41
N LEU A 231 -7.13 -14.10 8.46
CA LEU A 231 -5.67 -13.94 8.50
C LEU A 231 -4.93 -15.14 9.13
N SER A 232 -5.60 -16.29 9.27
CA SER A 232 -5.03 -17.48 9.90
C SER A 232 -4.02 -18.21 9.00
N LYS A 233 -3.21 -19.09 9.61
CA LYS A 233 -2.33 -20.02 8.88
C LYS A 233 -3.11 -20.88 7.87
N ASN A 234 -4.30 -21.35 8.24
CA ASN A 234 -5.12 -22.20 7.39
C ASN A 234 -5.63 -21.42 6.18
N SER A 235 -6.08 -20.19 6.39
CA SER A 235 -6.55 -19.27 5.35
C SER A 235 -5.43 -18.94 4.35
N THR A 236 -4.21 -18.70 4.85
CA THR A 236 -3.04 -18.47 3.99
C THR A 236 -2.60 -19.74 3.26
N ALA A 237 -2.63 -20.90 3.92
CA ALA A 237 -2.34 -22.19 3.29
C ALA A 237 -3.35 -22.53 2.18
N HIS A 238 -4.63 -22.18 2.37
CA HIS A 238 -5.66 -22.30 1.36
C HIS A 238 -5.41 -21.37 0.16
N THR A 239 -5.05 -20.11 0.41
CA THR A 239 -4.63 -19.17 -0.66
C THR A 239 -3.46 -19.74 -1.48
N MET A 240 -2.49 -20.39 -0.82
CA MET A 240 -1.34 -21.04 -1.48
C MET A 240 -1.71 -22.26 -2.34
N GLN A 241 -2.91 -22.86 -2.17
CA GLN A 241 -3.39 -24.01 -2.97
C GLN A 241 -3.90 -23.63 -4.37
N ALA A 242 -4.11 -22.34 -4.67
CA ALA A 242 -4.62 -21.92 -5.97
C ALA A 242 -3.74 -22.44 -7.12
N GLN A 243 -4.34 -22.88 -8.21
CA GLN A 243 -3.68 -23.53 -9.34
C GLN A 243 -3.05 -22.50 -10.28
N ASN A 244 -3.83 -21.47 -10.63
CA ASN A 244 -3.52 -20.39 -11.57
C ASN A 244 -3.65 -19.00 -10.91
N PHE A 245 -3.22 -17.94 -11.60
CA PHE A 245 -3.26 -16.58 -11.08
C PHE A 245 -4.67 -16.06 -10.76
N GLU A 246 -5.68 -16.30 -11.60
CA GLU A 246 -7.03 -15.77 -11.37
C GLU A 246 -7.67 -16.36 -10.11
N GLU A 247 -7.52 -17.67 -9.90
CA GLU A 247 -7.95 -18.33 -8.66
C GLU A 247 -7.17 -17.84 -7.43
N PHE A 248 -5.90 -17.45 -7.60
CA PHE A 248 -5.11 -16.85 -6.52
C PHE A 248 -5.59 -15.42 -6.18
N ASP A 249 -5.82 -14.58 -7.19
CA ASP A 249 -6.31 -13.19 -7.06
C ASP A 249 -7.72 -13.18 -6.43
N ASP A 250 -8.64 -14.02 -6.94
CA ASP A 250 -10.00 -14.25 -6.40
C ASP A 250 -9.97 -14.64 -4.90
N VAL A 251 -9.05 -15.53 -4.48
CA VAL A 251 -8.97 -16.00 -3.08
C VAL A 251 -8.23 -15.01 -2.18
N VAL A 252 -7.34 -14.18 -2.73
CA VAL A 252 -6.69 -13.10 -1.99
C VAL A 252 -7.68 -11.98 -1.68
N GLU A 253 -8.39 -11.45 -2.68
CA GLU A 253 -9.37 -10.37 -2.50
C GLU A 253 -10.71 -10.86 -1.93
N GLY A 254 -11.07 -12.11 -2.22
CA GLY A 254 -12.37 -12.67 -1.87
C GLY A 254 -13.51 -11.99 -2.62
N GLY A 255 -14.59 -11.70 -1.92
CA GLY A 255 -15.69 -10.86 -2.41
C GLY A 255 -16.01 -9.69 -1.48
N PRO A 256 -16.90 -8.77 -1.90
CA PRO A 256 -17.17 -7.50 -1.20
C PRO A 256 -17.94 -7.64 0.12
N GLY A 257 -18.32 -8.86 0.54
CA GLY A 257 -19.07 -9.12 1.76
C GLY A 257 -18.20 -9.67 2.90
N PHE A 258 -18.56 -9.35 4.14
CA PHE A 258 -17.86 -9.81 5.37
C PHE A 258 -17.89 -11.33 5.61
N GLY A 259 -18.62 -12.10 4.81
CA GLY A 259 -18.60 -13.57 4.84
C GLY A 259 -17.54 -14.20 3.94
N ILE A 260 -16.94 -13.44 3.01
CA ILE A 260 -16.05 -13.96 1.96
C ILE A 260 -14.83 -13.06 1.69
N SER A 261 -14.35 -12.29 2.66
CA SER A 261 -13.45 -11.14 2.42
C SER A 261 -11.97 -11.43 2.08
N GLY A 262 -11.56 -12.70 1.92
CA GLY A 262 -10.18 -13.07 1.58
C GLY A 262 -9.11 -12.63 2.60
N ILE A 263 -7.83 -12.93 2.32
CA ILE A 263 -6.72 -12.47 3.19
C ILE A 263 -6.47 -10.96 3.07
N HIS A 264 -6.87 -10.33 1.96
CA HIS A 264 -6.84 -8.88 1.76
C HIS A 264 -7.87 -8.17 2.65
N GLY A 265 -9.17 -8.39 2.42
CA GLY A 265 -10.24 -7.78 3.21
C GLY A 265 -10.16 -8.13 4.70
N GLY A 266 -9.65 -9.32 5.04
CA GLY A 266 -9.30 -9.73 6.39
C GLY A 266 -8.43 -8.73 7.16
N GLY A 267 -7.42 -8.14 6.51
CA GLY A 267 -6.57 -7.11 7.12
C GLY A 267 -7.18 -5.72 7.10
N HIS A 268 -7.90 -5.37 6.02
CA HIS A 268 -8.57 -4.08 5.89
C HIS A 268 -9.66 -3.88 6.94
N TYR A 269 -10.69 -4.73 6.95
CA TYR A 269 -11.78 -4.62 7.93
C TYR A 269 -11.37 -5.14 9.31
N GLY A 270 -10.33 -5.98 9.41
CA GLY A 270 -9.77 -6.45 10.69
C GLY A 270 -9.05 -5.37 11.52
N ILE A 271 -8.51 -4.33 10.88
CA ILE A 271 -7.92 -3.15 11.54
C ILE A 271 -8.88 -1.96 11.52
N GLY A 272 -9.57 -1.80 10.39
CA GLY A 272 -10.40 -0.63 10.10
C GLY A 272 -11.85 -0.73 10.53
N GLY A 273 -12.38 -1.92 10.82
CA GLY A 273 -13.75 -2.13 11.26
C GLY A 273 -14.76 -1.38 10.37
N THR A 274 -15.57 -0.51 11.00
CA THR A 274 -16.54 0.37 10.32
C THR A 274 -16.06 1.82 10.22
N PHE A 275 -15.23 2.27 11.17
CA PHE A 275 -14.90 3.70 11.36
C PHE A 275 -13.39 4.03 11.31
N GLY A 276 -12.54 3.00 11.25
CA GLY A 276 -11.09 3.11 11.11
C GLY A 276 -10.64 3.22 9.66
N ILE A 277 -9.50 3.88 9.43
CA ILE A 277 -9.07 4.27 8.08
C ILE A 277 -8.78 3.06 7.18
N MET A 278 -8.25 1.96 7.72
CA MET A 278 -7.99 0.72 6.96
C MET A 278 -9.24 0.11 6.30
N GLY A 279 -10.45 0.39 6.79
CA GLY A 279 -11.71 -0.18 6.31
C GLY A 279 -12.38 0.64 5.20
N ASP A 280 -11.91 1.86 4.94
CA ASP A 280 -12.37 2.67 3.81
C ASP A 280 -11.62 2.19 2.55
N LEU A 281 -12.34 1.50 1.66
CA LEU A 281 -11.80 0.93 0.40
C LEU A 281 -11.07 1.96 -0.49
N TYR A 282 -11.37 3.26 -0.36
CA TYR A 282 -10.68 4.30 -1.10
C TYR A 282 -9.46 4.85 -0.36
N LEU A 283 -9.51 4.88 0.98
CA LEU A 283 -8.59 5.64 1.82
C LEU A 283 -7.73 4.77 2.74
N SER A 284 -7.81 3.45 2.64
CA SER A 284 -7.04 2.52 3.45
C SER A 284 -5.51 2.75 3.47
N PRO A 285 -4.83 3.26 2.41
CA PRO A 285 -3.42 3.65 2.52
C PRO A 285 -3.17 4.83 3.47
N GLY A 286 -4.23 5.51 3.93
CA GLY A 286 -4.23 6.54 4.96
C GLY A 286 -3.87 6.02 6.36
N ASP A 287 -3.93 4.71 6.62
CA ASP A 287 -3.32 4.11 7.79
C ASP A 287 -1.94 3.55 7.43
N PRO A 288 -0.85 3.97 8.12
CA PRO A 288 0.48 3.43 7.86
C PRO A 288 0.64 1.91 7.99
N SER A 289 -0.28 1.20 8.64
CA SER A 289 -0.32 -0.26 8.69
C SER A 289 -0.68 -0.92 7.33
N PHE A 290 -1.32 -0.20 6.41
CA PHE A 290 -1.57 -0.62 5.03
C PHE A 290 -0.31 -1.19 4.36
N TRP A 291 0.82 -0.51 4.55
CA TRP A 291 2.05 -0.81 3.86
C TRP A 291 2.70 -2.12 4.34
N VAL A 292 2.55 -2.47 5.61
CA VAL A 292 3.00 -3.78 6.13
C VAL A 292 1.99 -4.90 5.89
N HIS A 293 0.72 -4.55 5.66
CA HIS A 293 -0.29 -5.48 5.15
C HIS A 293 -0.01 -5.84 3.67
N HIS A 294 0.01 -4.87 2.76
CA HIS A 294 0.28 -5.12 1.33
C HIS A 294 1.67 -5.69 1.05
N SER A 295 2.68 -5.36 1.86
CA SER A 295 4.00 -6.02 1.84
C SER A 295 3.94 -7.51 2.23
N ASN A 296 2.99 -7.94 3.07
CA ASN A 296 2.79 -9.36 3.34
C ASN A 296 1.90 -10.05 2.29
N LEU A 297 0.91 -9.36 1.69
CA LEU A 297 0.14 -9.89 0.55
C LEU A 297 1.06 -10.21 -0.64
N ASP A 298 1.96 -9.28 -0.98
CA ASP A 298 3.00 -9.47 -1.99
C ASP A 298 3.94 -10.64 -1.65
N ARG A 299 4.22 -10.88 -0.36
CA ARG A 299 4.98 -12.04 0.11
C ARG A 299 4.23 -13.35 -0.08
N VAL A 300 2.92 -13.41 0.16
CA VAL A 300 2.09 -14.60 -0.16
C VAL A 300 2.13 -14.84 -1.67
N TRP A 301 1.88 -13.82 -2.49
CA TRP A 301 1.90 -13.93 -3.95
C TRP A 301 3.25 -14.41 -4.48
N HIS A 302 4.36 -13.81 -4.05
CA HIS A 302 5.67 -14.25 -4.50
C HIS A 302 6.06 -15.65 -3.99
N SER A 303 5.56 -16.07 -2.82
CA SER A 303 5.70 -17.45 -2.35
C SER A 303 4.98 -18.41 -3.30
N TRP A 304 3.72 -18.11 -3.66
CA TRP A 304 2.92 -18.87 -4.62
C TRP A 304 3.56 -18.92 -6.01
N GLN A 305 4.13 -17.80 -6.49
CA GLN A 305 4.90 -17.75 -7.74
C GLN A 305 6.10 -18.71 -7.68
N LYS A 306 6.88 -18.69 -6.59
CA LYS A 306 8.06 -19.55 -6.44
C LYS A 306 7.77 -21.04 -6.44
N CYS A 307 6.58 -21.46 -6.01
CA CYS A 307 6.19 -22.88 -6.00
C CYS A 307 6.12 -23.54 -7.38
N ASN A 308 5.91 -22.77 -8.45
CA ASN A 308 6.15 -23.23 -9.82
C ASN A 308 6.58 -22.05 -10.70
N TRP A 309 7.80 -21.57 -10.48
CA TRP A 309 8.30 -20.33 -11.08
C TRP A 309 8.17 -20.26 -12.60
N ASN A 310 8.41 -21.38 -13.31
CA ASN A 310 8.35 -21.42 -14.77
C ASN A 310 6.93 -21.24 -15.32
N ALA A 311 5.90 -21.71 -14.61
CA ALA A 311 4.51 -21.43 -14.96
C ALA A 311 4.08 -20.05 -14.42
N ARG A 312 4.39 -19.76 -13.15
CA ARG A 312 3.77 -18.69 -12.35
C ARG A 312 4.51 -17.36 -12.35
N LYS A 313 5.71 -17.25 -12.94
CA LYS A 313 6.39 -15.93 -13.06
C LYS A 313 5.55 -14.96 -13.87
N LEU A 314 4.91 -15.39 -14.96
CA LEU A 314 4.14 -14.55 -15.88
C LEU A 314 2.67 -14.99 -16.03
N ASP A 315 2.19 -15.87 -15.14
CA ASP A 315 0.77 -16.25 -15.09
C ASP A 315 -0.09 -15.05 -14.69
N MET A 316 -1.18 -14.84 -15.43
CA MET A 316 -2.10 -13.71 -15.32
C MET A 316 -3.49 -14.15 -15.80
N GLY A 317 -4.51 -13.63 -15.15
CA GLY A 317 -5.92 -13.80 -15.50
C GLY A 317 -6.74 -12.71 -14.81
N GLY A 318 -8.02 -12.95 -14.55
CA GLY A 318 -8.89 -12.02 -13.85
C GLY A 318 -9.36 -10.85 -14.72
N PRO A 319 -10.51 -10.24 -14.39
CA PRO A 319 -11.19 -9.31 -15.27
C PRO A 319 -10.46 -7.97 -15.42
N THR A 320 -10.75 -7.23 -16.49
CA THR A 320 -10.26 -5.85 -16.68
C THR A 320 -11.20 -4.80 -16.10
N LEU A 321 -12.45 -5.17 -15.81
CA LEU A 321 -13.47 -4.32 -15.17
C LEU A 321 -13.91 -4.93 -13.82
N LEU A 322 -14.17 -4.07 -12.84
CA LEU A 322 -14.53 -4.40 -11.45
C LEU A 322 -15.54 -5.56 -11.36
N MET A 323 -15.11 -6.71 -10.85
CA MET A 323 -15.90 -7.94 -10.65
C MET A 323 -16.52 -8.56 -11.93
N ASP A 324 -16.31 -7.99 -13.12
CA ASP A 324 -16.95 -8.45 -14.36
C ASP A 324 -16.11 -9.52 -15.06
N LYS A 325 -16.29 -10.80 -14.65
CA LYS A 325 -15.68 -11.97 -15.29
C LYS A 325 -16.13 -12.22 -16.75
N THR A 326 -16.96 -11.35 -17.36
CA THR A 326 -17.21 -11.34 -18.81
C THR A 326 -16.34 -10.34 -19.58
N SER A 327 -15.70 -9.41 -18.88
CA SER A 327 -14.70 -8.50 -19.47
C SER A 327 -13.43 -9.26 -19.90
N PRO A 328 -12.64 -8.73 -20.86
CA PRO A 328 -11.40 -9.37 -21.29
C PRO A 328 -10.43 -9.58 -20.13
N PRO A 329 -9.68 -10.71 -20.09
CA PRO A 329 -8.74 -10.97 -19.01
C PRO A 329 -7.55 -9.99 -19.05
N THR A 330 -7.04 -9.63 -17.87
CA THR A 330 -5.92 -8.69 -17.71
C THR A 330 -4.66 -9.19 -18.43
N GLN A 331 -4.07 -8.34 -19.26
CA GLN A 331 -2.88 -8.67 -20.05
C GLN A 331 -1.58 -8.17 -19.40
N LEU A 332 -0.48 -8.86 -19.65
CA LEU A 332 0.88 -8.45 -19.22
C LEU A 332 1.27 -7.04 -19.78
N THR A 333 0.63 -6.61 -20.87
CA THR A 333 0.80 -5.29 -21.48
C THR A 333 -0.03 -4.17 -20.82
N GLU A 334 -0.93 -4.48 -19.90
CA GLU A 334 -1.79 -3.49 -19.24
C GLU A 334 -0.97 -2.45 -18.47
N PRO A 335 -1.22 -1.13 -18.66
CA PRO A 335 -0.44 -0.09 -18.00
C PRO A 335 -0.79 0.03 -16.51
N ILE A 336 0.24 0.28 -15.72
CA ILE A 336 0.15 0.65 -14.30
C ILE A 336 0.59 2.10 -14.17
N THR A 337 -0.18 2.91 -13.42
CA THR A 337 0.12 4.33 -13.22
C THR A 337 0.04 4.71 -11.75
N MET A 338 1.00 5.51 -11.28
CA MET A 338 1.03 6.04 -9.92
C MET A 338 0.51 7.49 -9.88
N GLY A 339 -0.58 7.74 -10.63
CA GLY A 339 -1.28 9.03 -10.64
C GLY A 339 -0.35 10.22 -10.90
N GLN A 340 -0.47 11.26 -10.07
CA GLN A 340 0.36 12.47 -10.15
C GLN A 340 1.83 12.23 -9.72
N TYR A 341 2.15 11.08 -9.13
CA TYR A 341 3.53 10.70 -8.79
C TYR A 341 4.23 9.94 -9.92
N ALA A 342 3.52 9.60 -11.01
CA ALA A 342 4.03 8.77 -12.10
C ALA A 342 5.38 9.27 -12.68
N GLU A 343 5.57 10.58 -12.87
CA GLU A 343 6.82 11.16 -13.42
C GLU A 343 8.08 10.87 -12.58
N LYS A 344 7.92 10.50 -11.29
CA LYS A 344 9.03 10.14 -10.39
C LYS A 344 9.31 8.64 -10.31
N VAL A 345 8.42 7.79 -10.81
CA VAL A 345 8.53 6.32 -10.64
C VAL A 345 8.44 5.54 -11.94
N ASN A 346 7.70 6.04 -12.94
CA ASN A 346 7.69 5.51 -14.29
C ASN A 346 8.99 5.95 -15.01
N PRO A 347 9.84 5.02 -15.47
CA PRO A 347 10.91 5.35 -16.39
C PRO A 347 10.36 5.63 -17.80
N ASN A 348 11.23 6.11 -18.69
CA ASN A 348 10.90 6.36 -20.10
C ASN A 348 10.24 5.12 -20.73
N GLY A 349 8.99 5.27 -21.20
CA GLY A 349 8.18 4.17 -21.74
C GLY A 349 7.09 3.61 -20.82
N GLY A 350 6.95 4.14 -19.59
CA GLY A 350 5.89 3.75 -18.65
C GLY A 350 6.07 2.34 -18.06
N ILE A 351 5.15 1.93 -17.18
CA ILE A 351 5.14 0.61 -16.52
C ILE A 351 3.89 -0.17 -16.95
N THR A 352 4.04 -1.47 -17.20
CA THR A 352 2.95 -2.42 -17.39
C THR A 352 3.01 -3.54 -16.34
N VAL A 353 1.94 -4.34 -16.25
CA VAL A 353 1.87 -5.53 -15.39
C VAL A 353 3.13 -6.40 -15.51
N LYS A 354 3.61 -6.65 -16.73
CA LYS A 354 4.84 -7.45 -17.01
C LYS A 354 6.06 -6.98 -16.23
N ASP A 355 6.28 -5.66 -16.13
CA ASP A 355 7.50 -5.09 -15.55
C ASP A 355 7.58 -5.28 -14.03
N VAL A 356 6.48 -5.67 -13.38
CA VAL A 356 6.37 -5.84 -11.93
C VAL A 356 6.09 -7.29 -11.51
N MET A 357 6.02 -8.23 -12.47
CA MET A 357 5.79 -9.65 -12.20
C MET A 357 6.91 -10.34 -11.41
N ASP A 358 8.13 -9.79 -11.43
CA ASP A 358 9.30 -10.33 -10.74
C ASP A 358 9.90 -9.30 -9.79
N ILE A 359 9.89 -9.60 -8.49
CA ILE A 359 10.45 -8.70 -7.47
C ILE A 359 11.97 -8.55 -7.56
N SER A 360 12.66 -9.46 -8.27
CA SER A 360 14.09 -9.33 -8.53
C SER A 360 14.42 -8.23 -9.54
N ASP A 361 13.51 -7.92 -10.48
CA ASP A 361 13.59 -6.73 -11.33
C ASP A 361 13.31 -5.46 -10.49
N LEU A 362 12.41 -5.53 -9.50
CA LEU A 362 12.14 -4.43 -8.56
C LEU A 362 13.21 -4.26 -7.45
N CYS A 363 14.28 -5.05 -7.49
CA CYS A 363 15.44 -5.00 -6.58
C CYS A 363 15.15 -5.29 -5.10
N TYR A 364 14.14 -6.10 -4.78
CA TYR A 364 13.89 -6.56 -3.41
C TYR A 364 13.56 -8.06 -3.33
N ASP A 365 13.65 -8.61 -2.12
CA ASP A 365 13.25 -9.99 -1.80
C ASP A 365 12.57 -10.04 -0.42
N TYR A 366 12.19 -11.22 0.05
CA TYR A 366 11.75 -11.48 1.42
C TYR A 366 12.72 -12.40 2.17
N ASP A 367 12.80 -12.29 3.50
CA ASP A 367 13.60 -13.18 4.35
C ASP A 367 12.94 -14.56 4.58
N TYR A 368 11.61 -14.67 4.44
CA TYR A 368 10.89 -15.94 4.55
C TYR A 368 9.68 -16.05 3.61
N TYR A 369 9.53 -17.20 2.93
CA TYR A 369 8.39 -17.52 2.07
C TYR A 369 7.48 -18.56 2.73
N TYR A 370 6.21 -18.59 2.35
CA TYR A 370 5.30 -19.67 2.74
C TYR A 370 5.66 -20.97 2.00
N SER A 371 5.49 -22.11 2.69
CA SER A 371 5.70 -23.43 2.09
C SER A 371 4.72 -23.70 0.96
N CYS A 372 5.18 -24.41 -0.07
CA CYS A 372 4.33 -24.87 -1.17
C CYS A 372 3.40 -26.01 -0.73
N PRO A 373 2.17 -26.12 -1.29
CA PRO A 373 1.29 -27.26 -1.05
C PRO A 373 1.96 -28.57 -1.46
N SER A 374 1.76 -29.63 -0.66
CA SER A 374 2.03 -31.00 -1.11
C SER A 374 0.92 -31.44 -2.06
N ALA A 375 1.26 -32.24 -3.08
CA ALA A 375 0.29 -32.74 -4.06
C ALA A 375 -0.93 -33.44 -3.42
N ASP A 376 -0.69 -34.13 -2.28
CA ASP A 376 -1.70 -34.90 -1.54
C ASP A 376 -2.72 -34.05 -0.76
N ASN A 377 -2.54 -32.72 -0.71
CA ASN A 377 -3.36 -31.80 0.10
C ASN A 377 -4.02 -30.68 -0.74
N VAL A 378 -4.25 -30.89 -2.03
CA VAL A 378 -5.09 -29.97 -2.84
C VAL A 378 -6.56 -30.36 -2.66
N ALA A 379 -7.21 -29.76 -1.66
CA ALA A 379 -8.66 -29.80 -1.55
C ALA A 379 -9.29 -28.95 -2.68
N PRO A 380 -10.45 -29.35 -3.24
CA PRO A 380 -11.16 -28.50 -4.19
C PRO A 380 -11.63 -27.21 -3.52
N PHE A 381 -11.52 -26.08 -4.21
CA PHE A 381 -12.01 -24.79 -3.72
C PHE A 381 -13.54 -24.77 -3.65
N SER A 382 -14.06 -24.32 -2.51
CA SER A 382 -15.49 -24.08 -2.26
C SER A 382 -15.65 -22.84 -1.39
N TYR A 383 -16.41 -21.86 -1.87
CA TYR A 383 -16.78 -20.64 -1.17
C TYR A 383 -18.00 -20.84 -0.26
#